data_AF-A0A7C9LJN0-F1
#
_entry.id   AF-A0A7C9LJN0-F1
#
_cell.length_a   1.000
_cell.length_b   1.000
_cell.length_c   1.000
_cell.angle_alpha   90.00
_cell.angle_beta   90.00
_cell.angle_gamma   90.00
#
_symmetry.space_group_name_H-M   'P 1'
#
loop_
_entity.id
_entity.type
_entity.pdbx_description
1 polymer ?
#
loop_
_entity_poly.entity_id
_entity_poly.type
_entity_poly.pdbx_seq_one_letter_code
_entity_poly.pdbx_strand_id
1 'polypeptide(L)'
;MKKTYQQWTLGLILGMSLLLTGCERPPKVTEQIGYRGTGMEKVINPRIESVTKAANVAPEALPPAEKGGKKASAIYKNVKVLGDLTENEFNRVMLAMTTWVSPEQGCTFCHNAANFAEDTLYQKVVARKMIEMTKTINSKWQAHVGNTGVTCYTCHRGNNVPNKLWFTAPEVKTAGRMLGNDFGQNKAGQDSVKNASLPYDPFTPFLLKDTNIRVAGDTALPTGNKTSLKQAEYVHGLMIHMSDSLGANCTTCHNTRAMAQWDESTPQRTTAWVGIRMVRDLNNNFVVPLTGIQPAHRLGPTGDIGKVNCATCHNGVQKPLYGVPMLQAYPELKGSLPVEKVAAMAAPASAPKDHMRR
;
A
#
# COMPACT_ATOMS: atom_id res chain seq x y z
N MET A 1 57.05 18.49 -4.25
CA MET A 1 56.13 19.06 -5.26
C MET A 1 55.39 18.01 -6.09
N LYS A 2 56.04 17.04 -6.77
CA LYS A 2 55.34 16.02 -7.57
C LYS A 2 54.38 15.10 -6.78
N LYS A 3 54.79 14.59 -5.60
CA LYS A 3 53.95 13.72 -4.74
C LYS A 3 52.67 14.41 -4.26
N THR A 4 52.77 15.67 -3.85
CA THR A 4 51.63 16.49 -3.44
C THR A 4 50.67 16.71 -4.60
N TYR A 5 51.15 17.10 -5.79
CA TYR A 5 50.29 17.33 -6.96
C TYR A 5 49.49 16.08 -7.36
N GLN A 6 50.11 14.91 -7.25
CA GLN A 6 49.48 13.61 -7.55
C GLN A 6 48.42 13.20 -6.52
N GLN A 7 48.59 13.60 -5.25
CA GLN A 7 47.59 13.40 -4.20
C GLN A 7 46.40 14.35 -4.36
N TRP A 8 46.63 15.61 -4.76
CA TRP A 8 45.57 16.57 -5.05
C TRP A 8 44.73 16.17 -6.27
N THR A 9 45.36 15.65 -7.34
CA THR A 9 44.62 15.17 -8.52
C THR A 9 43.83 13.91 -8.25
N LEU A 10 44.37 12.93 -7.50
CA LEU A 10 43.59 11.77 -7.06
C LEU A 10 42.42 12.16 -6.15
N GLY A 11 42.62 13.11 -5.23
CA GLY A 11 41.55 13.63 -4.38
C GLY A 11 40.44 14.33 -5.15
N LEU A 12 40.78 15.11 -6.19
CA LEU A 12 39.83 15.76 -7.09
C LEU A 12 39.06 14.75 -7.95
N ILE A 13 39.72 13.72 -8.47
CA ILE A 13 39.08 12.66 -9.27
C ILE A 13 38.13 11.83 -8.39
N LEU A 14 38.54 11.48 -7.16
CA LEU A 14 37.65 10.80 -6.21
C LEU A 14 36.46 11.67 -5.80
N GLY A 15 36.69 12.96 -5.54
CA GLY A 15 35.62 13.92 -5.21
C GLY A 15 34.63 14.12 -6.35
N MET A 16 35.12 14.21 -7.59
CA MET A 16 34.28 14.38 -8.78
C MET A 16 33.53 13.10 -9.15
N SER A 17 34.14 11.93 -8.94
CA SER A 17 33.45 10.64 -9.14
C SER A 17 32.36 10.40 -8.08
N LEU A 18 32.55 10.84 -6.83
CA LEU A 18 31.49 10.85 -5.81
C LEU A 18 30.30 11.75 -6.21
N LEU A 19 30.56 12.92 -6.80
CA LEU A 19 29.52 13.85 -7.28
C LEU A 19 28.71 13.32 -8.47
N LEU A 20 29.30 12.43 -9.29
CA LEU A 20 28.63 11.85 -10.47
C LEU A 20 27.80 10.60 -10.15
N THR A 21 27.87 10.05 -8.93
CA THR A 21 27.10 8.85 -8.54
C THR A 21 25.58 9.05 -8.55
N GLY A 22 25.10 10.31 -8.45
CA GLY A 22 23.68 10.64 -8.55
C GLY A 22 23.13 10.72 -9.97
N CYS A 23 23.97 10.64 -11.01
CA CYS A 23 23.55 10.79 -12.40
C CYS A 23 23.25 9.44 -13.04
N GLU A 24 22.02 9.28 -13.55
CA GLU A 24 21.68 8.08 -14.30
C GLU A 24 21.98 8.24 -15.81
N ARG A 25 22.86 7.41 -16.36
CA ARG A 25 23.25 7.51 -17.78
C ARG A 25 22.09 7.29 -18.78
N PRO A 26 22.10 7.93 -19.96
CA PRO A 26 21.22 7.62 -21.09
C PRO A 26 21.59 6.27 -21.77
N PRO A 27 20.70 5.72 -22.63
CA PRO A 27 19.38 6.22 -23.00
C PRO A 27 18.31 5.97 -21.93
N LYS A 28 17.27 6.81 -21.93
CA LYS A 28 16.00 6.64 -21.23
C LYS A 28 14.89 6.36 -22.24
N VAL A 29 13.81 5.76 -21.78
CA VAL A 29 12.59 5.57 -22.57
C VAL A 29 11.54 6.51 -22.00
N THR A 30 10.82 7.22 -22.87
CA THR A 30 9.75 8.13 -22.46
C THR A 30 8.42 7.60 -22.96
N GLU A 31 7.44 7.54 -22.06
CA GLU A 31 6.06 7.20 -22.37
C GLU A 31 5.20 8.46 -22.30
N GLN A 32 4.58 8.85 -23.41
CA GLN A 32 3.66 9.97 -23.45
C GLN A 32 2.30 9.56 -22.84
N ILE A 33 1.80 10.36 -21.90
CA ILE A 33 0.53 10.13 -21.20
C ILE A 33 -0.57 11.07 -21.70
N GLY A 34 -0.26 12.37 -21.83
CA GLY A 34 -1.23 13.40 -22.22
C GLY A 34 -1.08 13.84 -23.69
N TYR A 35 -1.84 14.88 -24.05
CA TYR A 35 -1.76 15.48 -25.37
C TYR A 35 -0.35 16.03 -25.66
N ARG A 36 0.08 16.00 -26.92
CA ARG A 36 1.41 16.47 -27.34
C ARG A 36 1.67 17.92 -26.86
N GLY A 37 2.86 18.18 -26.34
CA GLY A 37 3.27 19.51 -25.83
C GLY A 37 2.79 19.85 -24.43
N THR A 38 2.02 18.99 -23.76
CA THR A 38 1.60 19.21 -22.36
C THR A 38 2.66 18.83 -21.32
N GLY A 39 3.73 18.14 -21.72
CA GLY A 39 4.74 17.61 -20.80
C GLY A 39 4.25 16.46 -19.91
N MET A 40 3.04 15.94 -20.17
CA MET A 40 2.52 14.77 -19.47
C MET A 40 3.17 13.50 -20.01
N GLU A 41 4.30 13.13 -19.43
CA GLU A 41 5.07 11.95 -19.80
C GLU A 41 5.68 11.26 -18.58
N LYS A 42 6.11 10.01 -18.75
CA LYS A 42 6.88 9.24 -17.78
C LYS A 42 8.24 8.91 -18.38
N VAL A 43 9.31 9.29 -17.68
CA VAL A 43 10.70 8.99 -18.07
C VAL A 43 11.15 7.74 -17.31
N ILE A 44 11.60 6.73 -18.04
CA ILE A 44 11.94 5.40 -17.53
C ILE A 44 13.40 5.13 -17.83
N ASN A 45 14.13 4.66 -16.81
CA ASN A 45 15.46 4.10 -16.98
C ASN A 45 15.37 2.57 -17.11
N PRO A 46 15.63 1.98 -18.29
CA PRO A 46 15.48 0.54 -18.51
C PRO A 46 16.31 -0.32 -17.53
N ARG A 47 17.44 0.19 -17.05
CA ARG A 47 18.34 -0.53 -16.12
C ARG A 47 17.77 -0.61 -14.71
N ILE A 48 17.10 0.45 -14.26
CA ILE A 48 16.43 0.47 -12.95
C ILE A 48 15.14 -0.36 -13.06
N GLU A 49 14.40 -0.16 -14.16
CA GLU A 49 13.17 -0.90 -14.43
C GLU A 49 13.42 -2.42 -14.45
N SER A 50 14.53 -2.89 -15.03
CA SER A 50 14.85 -4.33 -15.00
C SER A 50 15.07 -4.88 -13.59
N VAL A 51 15.68 -4.10 -12.70
CA VAL A 51 15.87 -4.49 -11.28
C VAL A 51 14.53 -4.49 -10.55
N THR A 52 13.71 -3.45 -10.74
CA THR A 52 12.35 -3.38 -10.17
C THR A 52 11.48 -4.53 -10.65
N LYS A 53 11.60 -4.92 -11.93
CA LYS A 53 10.90 -6.07 -12.50
C LYS A 53 11.32 -7.39 -11.88
N ALA A 54 12.63 -7.60 -11.72
CA ALA A 54 13.15 -8.78 -11.04
C ALA A 54 12.67 -8.89 -9.58
N ALA A 55 12.55 -7.76 -8.87
CA ALA A 55 12.04 -7.71 -7.50
C ALA A 55 10.51 -7.90 -7.38
N ASN A 56 9.78 -7.90 -8.49
CA ASN A 56 8.32 -7.99 -8.55
C ASN A 56 7.83 -9.20 -9.36
N VAL A 57 8.64 -10.26 -9.45
CA VAL A 57 8.22 -11.52 -10.05
C VAL A 57 7.20 -12.21 -9.15
N ALA A 58 6.07 -12.62 -9.73
CA ALA A 58 5.08 -13.45 -9.04
C ALA A 58 5.58 -14.90 -8.98
N PRO A 59 5.35 -15.61 -7.86
CA PRO A 59 5.67 -17.03 -7.76
C PRO A 59 4.77 -17.83 -8.69
N GLU A 60 5.28 -18.97 -9.15
CA GLU A 60 4.48 -19.93 -9.91
C GLU A 60 3.31 -20.45 -9.06
N ALA A 61 2.15 -20.61 -9.69
CA ALA A 61 0.98 -21.15 -9.02
C ALA A 61 1.15 -22.66 -8.80
N LEU A 62 0.66 -23.15 -7.67
CA LEU A 62 0.60 -24.59 -7.43
C LEU A 62 -0.36 -25.26 -8.43
N PRO A 63 -0.09 -26.51 -8.85
CA PRO A 63 -1.01 -27.27 -9.69
C PRO A 63 -2.44 -27.25 -9.13
N PRO A 64 -3.47 -27.17 -9.98
CA PRO A 64 -4.86 -27.24 -9.52
C PRO A 64 -5.11 -28.50 -8.70
N ALA A 65 -5.91 -28.38 -7.63
CA ALA A 65 -6.27 -29.54 -6.83
C ALA A 65 -7.18 -30.49 -7.62
N GLU A 66 -7.10 -31.79 -7.33
CA GLU A 66 -8.02 -32.77 -7.90
C GLU A 66 -9.47 -32.42 -7.54
N LYS A 67 -10.35 -32.49 -8.54
CA LYS A 67 -11.77 -32.18 -8.36
C LYS A 67 -12.45 -33.24 -7.51
N GLY A 68 -13.46 -32.82 -6.75
CA GLY A 68 -14.23 -33.70 -5.87
C GLY A 68 -13.74 -33.67 -4.42
N GLY A 69 -14.23 -34.61 -3.61
CA GLY A 69 -13.98 -34.65 -2.17
C GLY A 69 -15.06 -33.97 -1.34
N LYS A 70 -15.06 -34.27 -0.03
CA LYS A 70 -15.98 -33.66 0.93
C LYS A 70 -15.56 -32.21 1.20
N LYS A 71 -16.50 -31.40 1.68
CA LYS A 71 -16.24 -30.01 2.06
C LYS A 71 -15.38 -29.95 3.32
N ALA A 72 -14.50 -28.94 3.40
CA ALA A 72 -13.61 -28.71 4.54
C ALA A 72 -14.39 -28.58 5.86
N SER A 73 -15.57 -27.95 5.84
CA SER A 73 -16.45 -27.84 7.01
C SER A 73 -17.00 -29.19 7.52
N ALA A 74 -17.06 -30.21 6.66
CA ALA A 74 -17.55 -31.54 7.00
C ALA A 74 -16.44 -32.48 7.51
N ILE A 75 -15.17 -32.14 7.26
CA ILE A 75 -14.01 -32.99 7.61
C ILE A 75 -13.22 -32.37 8.76
N TYR A 76 -12.93 -31.07 8.69
CA TYR A 76 -12.05 -30.38 9.61
C TYR A 76 -12.83 -29.67 10.71
N LYS A 77 -12.23 -29.61 11.91
CA LYS A 77 -12.75 -28.85 13.03
C LYS A 77 -12.32 -27.38 12.94
N ASN A 78 -13.18 -26.47 13.41
CA ASN A 78 -12.89 -25.04 13.55
C ASN A 78 -12.55 -24.29 12.24
N VAL A 79 -13.12 -24.71 11.11
CA VAL A 79 -13.03 -23.99 9.83
C VAL A 79 -14.11 -22.91 9.76
N LYS A 80 -13.72 -21.64 9.85
CA LYS A 80 -14.67 -20.49 9.93
C LYS A 80 -14.88 -19.73 8.62
N VAL A 81 -13.91 -19.76 7.69
CA VAL A 81 -13.90 -18.91 6.48
C VAL A 81 -13.81 -19.71 5.18
N LEU A 82 -13.08 -20.82 5.18
CA LEU A 82 -12.81 -21.66 4.00
C LEU A 82 -13.58 -22.99 4.04
N GLY A 83 -14.75 -23.00 4.68
CA GLY A 83 -15.53 -24.23 4.91
C GLY A 83 -16.16 -24.81 3.64
N ASP A 84 -16.35 -23.97 2.63
CA ASP A 84 -16.95 -24.28 1.34
C ASP A 84 -15.97 -24.92 0.34
N LEU A 85 -14.67 -24.94 0.65
CA LEU A 85 -13.67 -25.60 -0.18
C LEU A 85 -13.78 -27.12 -0.06
N THR A 86 -13.39 -27.84 -1.12
CA THR A 86 -13.14 -29.27 -0.98
C THR A 86 -11.86 -29.49 -0.16
N GLU A 87 -11.70 -30.68 0.40
CA GLU A 87 -10.48 -31.04 1.15
C GLU A 87 -9.19 -30.74 0.38
N ASN A 88 -9.15 -31.17 -0.89
CA ASN A 88 -7.98 -30.99 -1.74
C ASN A 88 -7.68 -29.51 -2.00
N GLU A 89 -8.70 -28.69 -2.26
CA GLU A 89 -8.51 -27.25 -2.49
C GLU A 89 -8.13 -26.54 -1.19
N PHE A 90 -8.71 -26.94 -0.05
CA PHE A 90 -8.32 -26.42 1.26
C PHE A 90 -6.82 -26.64 1.53
N ASN A 91 -6.32 -27.85 1.27
CA ASN A 91 -4.90 -28.19 1.42
C ASN A 91 -4.01 -27.39 0.47
N ARG A 92 -4.44 -27.22 -0.80
CA ARG A 92 -3.75 -26.40 -1.80
C ARG A 92 -3.63 -24.94 -1.38
N VAL A 93 -4.72 -24.35 -0.87
CA VAL A 93 -4.73 -22.97 -0.35
C VAL A 93 -3.80 -22.83 0.85
N MET A 94 -3.81 -23.78 1.79
CA MET A 94 -2.90 -23.75 2.95
C MET A 94 -1.43 -23.83 2.54
N LEU A 95 -1.09 -24.66 1.55
CA LEU A 95 0.27 -24.74 1.00
C LEU A 95 0.66 -23.42 0.32
N ALA A 96 -0.21 -22.83 -0.48
CA ALA A 96 0.04 -21.53 -1.11
C ALA A 96 0.21 -20.40 -0.08
N MET A 97 -0.63 -20.36 0.95
CA MET A 97 -0.49 -19.39 2.04
C MET A 97 0.86 -19.54 2.76
N THR A 98 1.31 -20.77 2.97
CA THR A 98 2.61 -21.06 3.59
C THR A 98 3.75 -20.49 2.76
N THR A 99 3.77 -20.73 1.45
CA THR A 99 4.83 -20.19 0.57
C THR A 99 4.76 -18.66 0.44
N TRP A 100 3.57 -18.08 0.52
CA TRP A 100 3.39 -16.64 0.38
C TRP A 100 3.68 -15.81 1.63
N VAL A 101 3.53 -16.40 2.82
CA VAL A 101 3.58 -15.68 4.10
C VAL A 101 4.72 -16.14 4.99
N SER A 102 4.95 -17.44 5.13
CA SER A 102 5.93 -17.98 6.09
C SER A 102 6.68 -19.19 5.54
N PRO A 103 7.34 -19.06 4.37
CA PRO A 103 8.03 -20.17 3.73
C PRO A 103 9.15 -20.75 4.60
N GLU A 104 9.81 -19.92 5.40
CA GLU A 104 10.90 -20.34 6.29
C GLU A 104 10.39 -21.10 7.53
N GLN A 105 9.26 -20.67 8.10
CA GLN A 105 8.71 -21.26 9.33
C GLN A 105 7.73 -22.41 9.03
N GLY A 106 7.22 -22.52 7.81
CA GLY A 106 6.28 -23.55 7.39
C GLY A 106 4.92 -23.44 8.09
N CYS A 107 4.21 -24.57 8.15
CA CYS A 107 2.84 -24.66 8.68
C CYS A 107 2.75 -24.26 10.16
N THR A 108 3.81 -24.51 10.93
CA THR A 108 3.85 -24.29 12.38
C THR A 108 3.95 -22.82 12.76
N PHE A 109 4.13 -21.92 11.79
CA PHE A 109 4.01 -20.48 12.02
C PHE A 109 2.61 -20.07 12.49
N CYS A 110 1.58 -20.69 11.90
CA CYS A 110 0.18 -20.40 12.20
C CYS A 110 -0.50 -21.51 13.00
N HIS A 111 0.09 -22.71 13.09
CA HIS A 111 -0.57 -23.87 13.70
C HIS A 111 0.26 -24.51 14.81
N ASN A 112 -0.43 -25.03 15.82
CA ASN A 112 0.13 -26.05 16.69
C ASN A 112 0.21 -27.37 15.89
N ALA A 113 1.41 -27.93 15.75
CA ALA A 113 1.64 -29.17 15.01
C ALA A 113 0.87 -30.37 15.59
N ALA A 114 0.63 -30.37 16.91
CA ALA A 114 -0.15 -31.42 17.57
C ALA A 114 -1.66 -31.29 17.31
N ASN A 115 -2.15 -30.09 16.99
CA ASN A 115 -3.57 -29.83 16.79
C ASN A 115 -3.83 -28.62 15.88
N PHE A 116 -4.06 -28.88 14.60
CA PHE A 116 -4.32 -27.83 13.61
C PHE A 116 -5.63 -27.05 13.84
N ALA A 117 -6.57 -27.58 14.64
CA ALA A 117 -7.83 -26.91 14.92
C ALA A 117 -7.71 -25.81 15.99
N GLU A 118 -6.68 -25.83 16.83
CA GLU A 118 -6.48 -24.85 17.92
C GLU A 118 -6.21 -23.43 17.42
N ASP A 119 -6.77 -22.44 18.11
CA ASP A 119 -6.59 -21.00 17.84
C ASP A 119 -5.68 -20.33 18.89
N THR A 120 -4.80 -21.10 19.53
CA THR A 120 -3.90 -20.64 20.61
C THR A 120 -2.79 -19.71 20.10
N LEU A 121 -2.34 -19.89 18.85
CA LEU A 121 -1.37 -19.01 18.21
C LEU A 121 -2.07 -17.78 17.62
N TYR A 122 -1.63 -16.58 18.01
CA TYR A 122 -2.19 -15.31 17.54
C TYR A 122 -2.13 -15.18 16.01
N GLN A 123 -1.09 -15.75 15.38
CA GLN A 123 -0.90 -15.79 13.93
C GLN A 123 -2.09 -16.42 13.22
N LYS A 124 -2.72 -17.45 13.79
CA LYS A 124 -3.90 -18.08 13.19
C LYS A 124 -5.11 -17.16 13.20
N VAL A 125 -5.30 -16.43 14.30
CA VAL A 125 -6.38 -15.44 14.44
C VAL A 125 -6.18 -14.32 13.41
N VAL A 126 -4.94 -13.83 13.26
CA VAL A 126 -4.58 -12.86 12.22
C VAL A 126 -4.79 -13.42 10.82
N ALA A 127 -4.30 -14.62 10.52
CA ALA A 127 -4.42 -15.27 9.22
C ALA A 127 -5.89 -15.42 8.79
N ARG A 128 -6.77 -15.81 9.71
CA ARG A 128 -8.21 -15.85 9.46
C ARG A 128 -8.77 -14.48 9.04
N LYS A 129 -8.38 -13.41 9.74
CA LYS A 129 -8.80 -12.06 9.39
C LYS A 129 -8.24 -11.60 8.05
N MET A 130 -7.02 -12.01 7.71
CA MET A 130 -6.40 -11.69 6.41
C MET A 130 -7.09 -12.43 5.25
N ILE A 131 -7.57 -13.67 5.45
CA ILE A 131 -8.38 -14.37 4.43
C ILE A 131 -9.68 -13.60 4.17
N GLU A 132 -10.36 -13.14 5.22
CA GLU A 132 -11.54 -12.28 5.07
C GLU A 132 -11.20 -11.00 4.30
N MET A 133 -10.09 -10.34 4.66
CA MET A 133 -9.60 -9.13 4.00
C MET A 133 -9.35 -9.35 2.51
N THR A 134 -8.64 -10.43 2.14
CA THR A 134 -8.36 -10.79 0.75
C THR A 134 -9.66 -11.03 -0.02
N LYS A 135 -10.59 -11.83 0.52
CA LYS A 135 -11.90 -12.05 -0.09
C LYS A 135 -12.68 -10.73 -0.24
N THR A 136 -12.64 -9.83 0.75
CA THR A 136 -13.29 -8.52 0.67
C THR A 136 -12.67 -7.63 -0.41
N ILE A 137 -11.34 -7.59 -0.54
CA ILE A 137 -10.66 -6.84 -1.60
C ILE A 137 -11.12 -7.33 -2.98
N ASN A 138 -11.08 -8.64 -3.19
CA ASN A 138 -11.36 -9.24 -4.51
C ASN A 138 -12.84 -9.17 -4.93
N SER A 139 -13.76 -9.04 -3.98
CA SER A 139 -15.20 -8.95 -4.24
C SER A 139 -15.74 -7.52 -4.23
N LYS A 140 -15.39 -6.72 -3.21
CA LYS A 140 -15.96 -5.38 -2.98
C LYS A 140 -15.18 -4.26 -3.68
N TRP A 141 -13.88 -4.43 -3.89
CA TRP A 141 -12.99 -3.37 -4.36
C TRP A 141 -12.56 -3.54 -5.83
N GLN A 142 -13.38 -4.20 -6.65
CA GLN A 142 -13.10 -4.45 -8.08
C GLN A 142 -12.92 -3.18 -8.90
N ALA A 143 -13.55 -2.06 -8.51
CA ALA A 143 -13.31 -0.75 -9.13
C ALA A 143 -11.85 -0.26 -8.97
N HIS A 144 -11.09 -0.85 -8.04
CA HIS A 144 -9.66 -0.63 -7.88
C HIS A 144 -8.82 -1.80 -8.40
N VAL A 145 -9.06 -3.03 -7.91
CA VAL A 145 -8.21 -4.19 -8.21
C VAL A 145 -8.56 -4.94 -9.50
N GLY A 146 -9.67 -4.58 -10.14
CA GLY A 146 -10.17 -5.26 -11.34
C GLY A 146 -10.33 -6.76 -11.15
N ASN A 147 -10.15 -7.51 -12.24
CA ASN A 147 -10.11 -8.98 -12.22
C ASN A 147 -8.74 -9.55 -11.85
N THR A 148 -7.69 -8.70 -11.75
CA THR A 148 -6.36 -9.12 -11.30
C THR A 148 -6.41 -9.56 -9.83
N GLY A 149 -7.09 -8.78 -9.00
CA GLY A 149 -7.25 -9.07 -7.58
C GLY A 149 -5.94 -9.04 -6.79
N VAL A 150 -5.99 -9.57 -5.58
CA VAL A 150 -4.85 -9.71 -4.67
C VAL A 150 -4.80 -11.11 -4.07
N THR A 151 -3.60 -11.52 -3.67
CA THR A 151 -3.33 -12.73 -2.87
C THR A 151 -2.53 -12.35 -1.64
N CYS A 152 -2.22 -13.31 -0.77
CA CYS A 152 -1.34 -13.06 0.38
C CYS A 152 0.05 -12.56 -0.09
N TYR A 153 0.54 -13.07 -1.22
CA TYR A 153 1.83 -12.70 -1.77
C TYR A 153 1.90 -11.23 -2.17
N THR A 154 0.79 -10.61 -2.58
CA THR A 154 0.74 -9.20 -2.98
C THR A 154 1.38 -8.29 -1.92
N CYS A 155 1.11 -8.55 -0.63
CA CYS A 155 1.66 -7.80 0.50
C CYS A 155 2.87 -8.49 1.16
N HIS A 156 2.76 -9.80 1.42
CA HIS A 156 3.73 -10.50 2.26
C HIS A 156 5.04 -10.81 1.53
N ARG A 157 4.97 -11.10 0.22
CA ARG A 157 6.15 -11.39 -0.61
C ARG A 157 7.10 -12.44 0.02
N GLY A 158 6.54 -13.48 0.65
CA GLY A 158 7.31 -14.51 1.34
C GLY A 158 7.77 -14.15 2.76
N ASN A 159 7.34 -13.02 3.32
CA ASN A 159 7.69 -12.59 4.67
C ASN A 159 6.49 -12.63 5.60
N ASN A 160 6.71 -13.07 6.84
CA ASN A 160 5.64 -13.17 7.83
C ASN A 160 5.14 -11.80 8.33
N VAL A 161 5.92 -10.75 8.07
CA VAL A 161 5.53 -9.35 8.18
C VAL A 161 5.79 -8.66 6.84
N PRO A 162 4.79 -8.00 6.23
CA PRO A 162 5.00 -7.21 5.02
C PRO A 162 6.09 -6.13 5.20
N ASN A 163 6.94 -5.95 4.19
CA ASN A 163 8.10 -5.06 4.28
C ASN A 163 7.76 -3.57 4.23
N LYS A 164 6.56 -3.21 3.76
CA LYS A 164 6.13 -1.83 3.51
C LYS A 164 4.89 -1.48 4.33
N LEU A 165 5.00 -1.59 5.65
CA LEU A 165 3.98 -1.14 6.60
C LEU A 165 4.31 0.27 7.10
N TRP A 166 3.34 0.92 7.72
CA TRP A 166 3.55 2.20 8.39
C TRP A 166 2.98 2.21 9.82
N PHE A 167 3.58 3.05 10.65
CA PHE A 167 3.16 3.33 12.02
C PHE A 167 2.95 4.83 12.16
N THR A 168 2.09 5.22 13.09
CA THR A 168 1.88 6.62 13.45
C THR A 168 3.19 7.19 13.92
N ALA A 169 3.60 8.32 13.36
CA ALA A 169 4.85 8.93 13.78
C ALA A 169 4.69 9.43 15.23
N PRO A 170 5.65 9.14 16.12
CA PRO A 170 5.59 9.64 17.49
C PRO A 170 5.75 11.16 17.48
N GLU A 171 5.09 11.82 18.42
CA GLU A 171 5.37 13.22 18.68
C GLU A 171 6.85 13.38 19.07
N VAL A 172 7.56 14.29 18.40
CA VAL A 172 8.96 14.57 18.72
C VAL A 172 9.01 15.29 20.06
N LYS A 173 9.34 14.54 21.11
CA LYS A 173 9.69 15.09 22.42
C LYS A 173 11.16 15.50 22.39
N THR A 174 11.45 16.69 21.88
CA THR A 174 12.81 17.24 21.91
C THR A 174 13.20 17.53 23.36
N ALA A 175 14.13 16.74 23.90
CA ALA A 175 14.71 16.96 25.24
C ALA A 175 15.58 18.22 25.20
N GLY A 176 15.02 19.35 25.67
CA GLY A 176 15.73 20.63 25.77
C GLY A 176 14.85 21.78 25.31
N ARG A 177 14.45 22.63 26.26
CA ARG A 177 13.40 23.67 26.16
C ARG A 177 13.64 24.79 25.12
N MET A 178 14.57 24.64 24.18
CA MET A 178 14.92 25.65 23.15
C MET A 178 14.83 25.15 21.70
N LEU A 179 14.73 23.85 21.43
CA LEU A 179 14.76 23.33 20.05
C LEU A 179 13.38 23.18 19.38
N GLY A 180 12.30 23.53 20.08
CA GLY A 180 10.95 23.51 19.53
C GLY A 180 10.44 22.12 19.14
N ASN A 181 9.19 22.06 18.66
CA ASN A 181 8.59 20.89 18.03
C ASN A 181 8.79 21.01 16.51
N ASP A 182 9.15 19.93 15.82
CA ASP A 182 9.31 19.93 14.35
C ASP A 182 7.96 19.97 13.60
N PHE A 183 6.85 19.86 14.35
CA PHE A 183 5.47 19.82 13.89
C PHE A 183 5.23 18.75 12.82
N GLY A 184 5.97 17.64 12.89
CA GLY A 184 5.76 16.51 11.99
C GLY A 184 6.37 16.69 10.59
N GLN A 185 7.30 17.64 10.39
CA GLN A 185 7.93 17.94 9.09
C GLN A 185 9.39 18.38 9.22
N ASN A 186 10.01 18.89 8.14
CA ASN A 186 11.38 19.43 8.13
C ASN A 186 12.47 18.45 8.58
N LYS A 187 12.27 17.16 8.31
CA LYS A 187 13.20 16.09 8.66
C LYS A 187 13.68 15.37 7.41
N ALA A 188 14.99 15.25 7.25
CA ALA A 188 15.59 14.46 6.18
C ALA A 188 15.43 12.95 6.43
N GLY A 189 15.63 12.13 5.40
CA GLY A 189 15.63 10.66 5.54
C GLY A 189 14.24 10.05 5.72
N GLN A 190 13.17 10.81 5.48
CA GLN A 190 11.80 10.33 5.67
C GLN A 190 11.33 9.59 4.41
N ASP A 191 11.33 8.26 4.47
CA ASP A 191 10.88 7.41 3.35
C ASP A 191 9.41 7.66 3.01
N SER A 192 8.56 8.01 3.99
CA SER A 192 7.14 8.29 3.77
C SER A 192 6.88 9.40 2.75
N VAL A 193 7.78 10.37 2.62
CA VAL A 193 7.70 11.51 1.69
C VAL A 193 8.96 11.62 0.81
N LYS A 194 9.68 10.52 0.64
CA LYS A 194 10.83 10.38 -0.26
C LYS A 194 11.87 11.48 -0.10
N ASN A 195 12.29 11.68 1.14
CA ASN A 195 13.32 12.65 1.53
C ASN A 195 12.97 14.12 1.26
N ALA A 196 11.72 14.42 0.89
CA ALA A 196 11.23 15.79 0.96
C ALA A 196 11.13 16.26 2.42
N SER A 197 11.14 17.57 2.64
CA SER A 197 10.96 18.18 3.97
C SER A 197 9.48 18.34 4.37
N LEU A 198 8.57 17.67 3.66
CA LEU A 198 7.12 17.71 3.86
C LEU A 198 6.70 16.97 5.14
N PRO A 199 5.44 17.09 5.56
CA PRO A 199 4.89 16.32 6.67
C PRO A 199 5.12 14.81 6.50
N TYR A 200 5.89 14.21 7.41
CA TYR A 200 6.38 12.85 7.28
C TYR A 200 5.38 11.78 7.76
N ASP A 201 4.22 12.17 8.30
CA ASP A 201 3.07 11.29 8.50
C ASP A 201 1.83 11.79 7.73
N PRO A 202 1.79 11.58 6.40
CA PRO A 202 0.58 11.80 5.62
C PRO A 202 -0.43 10.64 5.77
N PHE A 203 -0.07 9.54 6.44
CA PHE A 203 -0.89 8.33 6.47
C PHE A 203 -1.98 8.40 7.52
N THR A 204 -1.66 8.88 8.72
CA THR A 204 -2.64 9.05 9.80
C THR A 204 -3.84 9.90 9.37
N PRO A 205 -3.68 11.10 8.79
CA PRO A 205 -4.83 11.92 8.40
C PRO A 205 -5.60 11.37 7.18
N PHE A 206 -4.94 10.67 6.25
CA PHE A 206 -5.53 10.37 4.94
C PHE A 206 -5.74 8.90 4.62
N LEU A 207 -4.99 7.97 5.21
CA LEU A 207 -5.10 6.51 5.00
C LEU A 207 -5.66 5.76 6.21
N LEU A 208 -5.66 6.39 7.39
CA LEU A 208 -6.38 5.90 8.57
C LEU A 208 -7.64 6.73 8.81
N LYS A 209 -7.52 8.05 8.92
CA LYS A 209 -8.66 8.97 8.99
C LYS A 209 -9.18 9.35 7.61
N ASP A 210 -10.32 10.03 7.58
CA ASP A 210 -10.92 10.60 6.36
C ASP A 210 -10.81 12.12 6.32
N THR A 211 -9.58 12.64 6.52
CA THR A 211 -9.35 14.07 6.38
C THR A 211 -9.49 14.47 4.91
N ASN A 212 -10.09 15.63 4.64
CA ASN A 212 -10.29 16.12 3.28
C ASN A 212 -8.94 16.37 2.58
N ILE A 213 -8.76 15.78 1.40
CA ILE A 213 -7.55 15.90 0.56
C ILE A 213 -7.64 17.11 -0.40
N ARG A 214 -8.85 17.61 -0.68
CA ARG A 214 -9.04 18.73 -1.63
C ARG A 214 -8.63 20.05 -0.99
N VAL A 215 -7.73 20.78 -1.64
CA VAL A 215 -7.22 22.08 -1.15
C VAL A 215 -7.46 23.25 -2.10
N ALA A 216 -7.61 22.98 -3.40
CA ALA A 216 -7.92 23.99 -4.40
C ALA A 216 -9.35 24.51 -4.25
N GLY A 217 -9.55 25.82 -4.47
CA GLY A 217 -10.88 26.42 -4.59
C GLY A 217 -11.56 26.03 -5.89
N ASP A 218 -12.88 26.15 -5.92
CA ASP A 218 -13.75 25.93 -7.09
C ASP A 218 -14.06 27.23 -7.86
N THR A 219 -13.72 28.39 -7.29
CA THR A 219 -13.89 29.71 -7.88
C THR A 219 -12.54 30.38 -8.18
N ALA A 220 -12.53 31.25 -9.20
CA ALA A 220 -11.34 32.03 -9.54
C ALA A 220 -10.99 33.08 -8.47
N LEU A 221 -12.00 33.69 -7.85
CA LEU A 221 -11.83 34.65 -6.76
C LEU A 221 -11.80 33.93 -5.41
N PRO A 222 -11.15 34.52 -4.38
CA PRO A 222 -11.01 33.91 -3.05
C PRO A 222 -12.35 33.94 -2.28
N THR A 223 -13.29 33.09 -2.68
CA THR A 223 -14.62 32.97 -2.07
C THR A 223 -14.78 31.60 -1.42
N GLY A 224 -14.98 31.57 -0.11
CA GLY A 224 -15.37 30.36 0.62
C GLY A 224 -14.26 29.35 0.97
N ASN A 225 -13.18 29.24 0.19
CA ASN A 225 -12.09 28.31 0.50
C ASN A 225 -11.28 28.79 1.72
N LYS A 226 -11.31 28.01 2.81
CA LYS A 226 -10.58 28.26 4.06
C LYS A 226 -9.35 27.36 4.23
N THR A 227 -8.97 26.62 3.20
CA THR A 227 -7.84 25.70 3.27
C THR A 227 -6.53 26.49 3.40
N SER A 228 -5.67 26.04 4.31
CA SER A 228 -4.35 26.63 4.56
C SER A 228 -3.27 26.04 3.67
N LEU A 229 -2.16 26.77 3.52
CA LEU A 229 -0.97 26.26 2.85
C LEU A 229 -0.41 25.00 3.54
N LYS A 230 -0.46 24.93 4.88
CA LYS A 230 -0.04 23.74 5.64
C LYS A 230 -0.83 22.49 5.23
N GLN A 231 -2.14 22.62 5.02
CA GLN A 231 -2.95 21.51 4.52
C GLN A 231 -2.53 21.09 3.12
N ALA A 232 -2.13 22.04 2.25
CA ALA A 232 -1.59 21.72 0.94
C ALA A 232 -0.26 20.96 1.03
N GLU A 233 0.63 21.28 1.97
CA GLU A 233 1.88 20.55 2.21
C GLU A 233 1.64 19.10 2.66
N TYR A 234 0.67 18.87 3.56
CA TYR A 234 0.26 17.51 3.96
C TYR A 234 -0.26 16.69 2.76
N VAL A 235 -1.10 17.30 1.93
CA VAL A 235 -1.63 16.66 0.73
C VAL A 235 -0.51 16.40 -0.27
N HIS A 236 0.43 17.33 -0.43
CA HIS A 236 1.59 17.13 -1.29
C HIS A 236 2.47 15.98 -0.80
N GLY A 237 2.69 15.85 0.51
CA GLY A 237 3.40 14.71 1.11
C GLY A 237 2.71 13.37 0.80
N LEU A 238 1.38 13.31 0.89
CA LEU A 238 0.61 12.13 0.45
C LEU A 238 0.80 11.84 -1.04
N MET A 239 0.75 12.86 -1.90
CA MET A 239 0.91 12.66 -3.34
C MET A 239 2.31 12.17 -3.70
N ILE A 240 3.36 12.67 -3.05
CA ILE A 240 4.74 12.16 -3.20
C ILE A 240 4.82 10.69 -2.81
N HIS A 241 4.23 10.30 -1.66
CA HIS A 241 4.14 8.90 -1.26
C HIS A 241 3.47 8.04 -2.34
N MET A 242 2.33 8.49 -2.86
CA MET A 242 1.57 7.75 -3.86
C MET A 242 2.37 7.61 -5.16
N SER A 243 3.01 8.68 -5.63
CA SER A 243 3.85 8.63 -6.84
C SER A 243 4.96 7.57 -6.72
N ASP A 244 5.73 7.60 -5.63
CA ASP A 244 6.79 6.60 -5.44
C ASP A 244 6.26 5.18 -5.24
N SER A 245 5.22 5.03 -4.43
CA SER A 245 4.63 3.71 -4.15
C SER A 245 4.19 2.99 -5.41
N LEU A 246 3.80 3.73 -6.44
CA LEU A 246 3.35 3.24 -7.74
C LEU A 246 4.46 3.27 -8.82
N GLY A 247 5.68 3.72 -8.52
CA GLY A 247 6.73 3.91 -9.54
C GLY A 247 6.27 4.85 -10.65
N ALA A 248 5.56 5.90 -10.27
CA ALA A 248 4.84 6.82 -11.13
C ALA A 248 5.23 8.27 -10.80
N ASN A 249 4.68 9.22 -11.55
CA ASN A 249 4.81 10.64 -11.30
C ASN A 249 3.43 11.31 -11.28
N CYS A 250 3.38 12.62 -11.02
CA CYS A 250 2.13 13.38 -10.94
C CYS A 250 1.29 13.26 -12.22
N THR A 251 1.95 13.24 -13.39
CA THR A 251 1.30 13.22 -14.71
C THR A 251 0.62 11.88 -15.02
N THR A 252 0.94 10.83 -14.25
CA THR A 252 0.21 9.57 -14.29
C THR A 252 -1.26 9.74 -13.91
N CYS A 253 -1.60 10.72 -13.06
CA CYS A 253 -2.96 10.98 -12.59
C CYS A 253 -3.50 12.37 -12.96
N HIS A 254 -2.64 13.37 -13.12
CA HIS A 254 -3.04 14.77 -13.22
C HIS A 254 -2.46 15.46 -14.46
N ASN A 255 -3.23 16.38 -15.05
CA ASN A 255 -2.63 17.54 -15.70
C ASN A 255 -2.26 18.55 -14.62
N THR A 256 -0.97 18.82 -14.44
CA THR A 256 -0.47 19.61 -13.30
C THR A 256 -0.82 21.10 -13.39
N ARG A 257 -1.22 21.60 -14.56
CA ARG A 257 -1.76 22.97 -14.70
C ARG A 257 -3.03 23.20 -13.88
N ALA A 258 -3.78 22.12 -13.61
CA ALA A 258 -5.07 22.15 -12.94
C ALA A 258 -5.35 20.85 -12.18
N MET A 259 -4.53 20.54 -11.16
CA MET A 259 -4.60 19.25 -10.44
C MET A 259 -5.98 18.90 -9.85
N ALA A 260 -6.81 19.90 -9.56
CA ALA A 260 -8.16 19.69 -9.03
C ALA A 260 -9.15 19.20 -10.09
N GLN A 261 -8.96 19.56 -11.36
CA GLN A 261 -9.91 19.33 -12.45
C GLN A 261 -9.91 17.87 -12.90
N TRP A 262 -11.08 17.24 -12.84
CA TRP A 262 -11.24 15.80 -13.08
C TRP A 262 -11.32 15.46 -14.57
N ASP A 263 -11.92 16.33 -15.36
CA ASP A 263 -12.02 16.24 -16.83
C ASP A 263 -10.66 16.38 -17.54
N GLU A 264 -9.69 17.06 -16.92
CA GLU A 264 -8.31 17.11 -17.38
C GLU A 264 -7.39 16.04 -16.76
N SER A 265 -7.93 15.18 -15.90
CA SER A 265 -7.17 14.10 -15.26
C SER A 265 -7.19 12.82 -16.09
N THR A 266 -6.27 11.91 -15.80
CA THR A 266 -6.28 10.57 -16.41
C THR A 266 -7.23 9.63 -15.66
N PRO A 267 -7.68 8.51 -16.28
CA PRO A 267 -8.51 7.50 -15.61
C PRO A 267 -7.87 6.93 -14.33
N GLN A 268 -6.54 6.91 -14.26
CA GLN A 268 -5.78 6.43 -13.10
C GLN A 268 -6.11 7.22 -11.83
N ARG A 269 -6.47 8.51 -11.93
CA ARG A 269 -6.91 9.31 -10.79
C ARG A 269 -8.19 8.75 -10.16
N THR A 270 -9.12 8.25 -10.97
CA THR A 270 -10.35 7.59 -10.50
C THR A 270 -10.02 6.27 -9.79
N THR A 271 -9.15 5.44 -10.37
CA THR A 271 -8.68 4.20 -9.73
C THR A 271 -7.98 4.47 -8.39
N ALA A 272 -7.13 5.52 -8.33
CA ALA A 272 -6.43 5.94 -7.12
C ALA A 272 -7.40 6.50 -6.06
N TRP A 273 -8.43 7.23 -6.48
CA TRP A 273 -9.50 7.71 -5.59
C TRP A 273 -10.19 6.55 -4.88
N VAL A 274 -10.53 5.48 -5.60
CA VAL A 274 -11.10 4.26 -4.99
C VAL A 274 -10.08 3.59 -4.07
N GLY A 275 -8.81 3.50 -4.50
CA GLY A 275 -7.72 2.91 -3.72
C GLY A 275 -7.51 3.55 -2.35
N ILE A 276 -7.64 4.88 -2.23
CA ILE A 276 -7.57 5.58 -0.94
C ILE A 276 -8.68 5.10 0.01
N ARG A 277 -9.91 4.92 -0.48
CA ARG A 277 -11.03 4.43 0.35
C ARG A 277 -10.84 2.97 0.72
N MET A 278 -10.33 2.16 -0.20
CA MET A 278 -9.98 0.77 0.08
C MET A 278 -8.98 0.71 1.23
N VAL A 279 -7.84 1.42 1.14
CA VAL A 279 -6.81 1.39 2.19
C VAL A 279 -7.37 1.82 3.56
N ARG A 280 -8.25 2.83 3.60
CA ARG A 280 -8.94 3.23 4.84
C ARG A 280 -9.81 2.10 5.40
N ASP A 281 -10.59 1.43 4.56
CA ASP A 281 -11.41 0.27 4.94
C ASP A 281 -10.53 -0.86 5.48
N LEU A 282 -9.42 -1.19 4.80
CA LEU A 282 -8.47 -2.21 5.24
C LEU A 282 -7.88 -1.88 6.61
N ASN A 283 -7.37 -0.66 6.78
CA ASN A 283 -6.75 -0.23 8.03
C ASN A 283 -7.74 -0.27 9.20
N ASN A 284 -8.93 0.30 9.04
CA ASN A 284 -9.89 0.44 10.13
C ASN A 284 -10.65 -0.87 10.45
N ASN A 285 -11.01 -1.66 9.44
CA ASN A 285 -11.91 -2.82 9.62
C ASN A 285 -11.18 -4.17 9.71
N PHE A 286 -9.91 -4.24 9.29
CA PHE A 286 -9.14 -5.49 9.28
C PHE A 286 -7.86 -5.42 10.10
N VAL A 287 -7.11 -4.31 10.06
CA VAL A 287 -5.78 -4.24 10.66
C VAL A 287 -5.82 -3.71 12.09
N VAL A 288 -6.34 -2.49 12.32
CA VAL A 288 -6.39 -1.85 13.64
C VAL A 288 -7.08 -2.71 14.71
N PRO A 289 -8.20 -3.42 14.43
CA PRO A 289 -8.85 -4.29 15.42
C PRO A 289 -7.95 -5.43 15.93
N LEU A 290 -6.87 -5.77 15.22
CA LEU A 290 -5.93 -6.82 15.62
C LEU A 290 -4.85 -6.31 16.59
N THR A 291 -4.81 -5.02 16.92
CA THR A 291 -3.76 -4.43 17.78
C THR A 291 -3.65 -5.18 19.12
N GLY A 292 -4.77 -5.48 19.77
CA GLY A 292 -4.79 -6.10 21.10
C GLY A 292 -4.34 -7.57 21.15
N ILE A 293 -4.23 -8.25 20.00
CA ILE A 293 -3.73 -9.63 19.92
C ILE A 293 -2.27 -9.72 19.46
N GLN A 294 -1.67 -8.60 19.04
CA GLN A 294 -0.30 -8.57 18.60
C GLN A 294 0.66 -8.52 19.79
N PRO A 295 1.79 -9.25 19.75
CA PRO A 295 2.83 -9.10 20.74
C PRO A 295 3.52 -7.73 20.60
N ALA A 296 4.11 -7.23 21.69
CA ALA A 296 4.70 -5.88 21.76
C ALA A 296 5.72 -5.59 20.65
N HIS A 297 6.51 -6.59 20.22
CA HIS A 297 7.52 -6.44 19.16
C HIS A 297 6.92 -6.22 17.75
N ARG A 298 5.59 -6.29 17.60
CA ARG A 298 4.86 -6.00 16.35
C ARG A 298 4.18 -4.63 16.37
N LEU A 299 4.30 -3.89 17.47
CA LEU A 299 3.72 -2.56 17.65
C LEU A 299 4.77 -1.48 17.38
N GLY A 300 4.32 -0.36 16.85
CA GLY A 300 5.12 0.82 16.61
C GLY A 300 5.43 1.60 17.89
N PRO A 301 6.19 2.70 17.77
CA PRO A 301 6.59 3.53 18.91
C PRO A 301 5.41 4.16 19.66
N THR A 302 4.24 4.27 19.02
CA THR A 302 3.01 4.79 19.67
C THR A 302 2.09 3.69 20.20
N GLY A 303 2.51 2.42 20.13
CA GLY A 303 1.71 1.25 20.51
C GLY A 303 0.71 0.80 19.44
N ASP A 304 0.76 1.39 18.24
CA ASP A 304 -0.12 1.06 17.14
C ASP A 304 0.41 -0.11 16.29
N ILE A 305 -0.48 -0.91 15.72
CA ILE A 305 -0.12 -1.98 14.78
C ILE A 305 0.36 -1.41 13.44
N GLY A 306 1.26 -2.12 12.76
CA GLY A 306 1.69 -1.79 11.40
C GLY A 306 0.53 -1.86 10.41
N LYS A 307 0.26 -0.76 9.72
CA LYS A 307 -0.89 -0.57 8.83
C LYS A 307 -0.49 -0.64 7.35
N VAL A 308 -1.50 -0.81 6.51
CA VAL A 308 -1.39 -0.88 5.04
C VAL A 308 -1.32 0.53 4.45
N ASN A 309 -0.48 0.71 3.43
CA ASN A 309 -0.41 1.88 2.56
C ASN A 309 -0.32 1.44 1.08
N CYS A 310 -0.07 2.38 0.17
CA CYS A 310 0.04 2.09 -1.26
C CYS A 310 1.22 1.15 -1.55
N ALA A 311 2.40 1.42 -0.96
CA ALA A 311 3.62 0.64 -1.14
C ALA A 311 3.51 -0.80 -0.61
N THR A 312 2.63 -1.08 0.37
CA THR A 312 2.38 -2.44 0.88
C THR A 312 2.05 -3.42 -0.24
N CYS A 313 1.27 -3.01 -1.23
CA CYS A 313 0.90 -3.85 -2.38
C CYS A 313 1.72 -3.51 -3.62
N HIS A 314 1.79 -2.22 -3.96
CA HIS A 314 2.34 -1.75 -5.22
C HIS A 314 3.86 -1.86 -5.28
N ASN A 315 4.56 -1.70 -4.16
CA ASN A 315 6.01 -1.88 -4.04
C ASN A 315 6.83 -1.26 -5.19
N GLY A 316 6.53 -0.01 -5.52
CA GLY A 316 7.24 0.76 -6.55
C GLY A 316 6.78 0.50 -7.98
N VAL A 317 5.65 -0.19 -8.20
CA VAL A 317 5.09 -0.42 -9.54
C VAL A 317 3.58 -0.12 -9.60
N GLN A 318 3.14 0.39 -10.75
CA GLN A 318 1.77 0.91 -10.89
C GLN A 318 0.70 -0.17 -10.69
N LYS A 319 1.01 -1.40 -11.08
CA LYS A 319 0.20 -2.59 -10.77
C LYS A 319 1.08 -3.56 -9.98
N PRO A 320 0.65 -4.04 -8.80
CA PRO A 320 1.41 -5.03 -8.04
C PRO A 320 1.84 -6.20 -8.92
N LEU A 321 3.10 -6.61 -8.82
CA LEU A 321 3.66 -7.73 -9.62
C LEU A 321 3.49 -7.52 -11.14
N TYR A 322 3.53 -6.27 -11.61
CA TYR A 322 3.24 -5.90 -13.01
C TYR A 322 1.86 -6.36 -13.52
N GLY A 323 0.92 -6.60 -12.62
CA GLY A 323 -0.45 -6.97 -12.95
C GLY A 323 -0.66 -8.46 -13.28
N VAL A 324 0.27 -9.34 -12.91
CA VAL A 324 0.09 -10.79 -13.03
C VAL A 324 -1.16 -11.23 -12.24
N PRO A 325 -2.16 -11.87 -12.87
CA PRO A 325 -3.45 -12.15 -12.24
C PRO A 325 -3.40 -13.44 -11.42
N MET A 326 -2.61 -13.46 -10.34
CA MET A 326 -2.45 -14.64 -9.47
C MET A 326 -3.78 -15.20 -8.97
N LEU A 327 -4.79 -14.34 -8.76
CA LEU A 327 -6.12 -14.74 -8.32
C LEU A 327 -6.80 -15.75 -9.27
N GLN A 328 -6.47 -15.75 -10.57
CA GLN A 328 -7.06 -16.69 -11.53
C GLN A 328 -6.75 -18.15 -11.19
N ALA A 329 -5.58 -18.41 -10.61
CA ALA A 329 -5.19 -19.75 -10.17
C ALA A 329 -5.78 -20.14 -8.81
N TYR A 330 -6.36 -19.18 -8.08
CA TYR A 330 -6.91 -19.36 -6.73
C TYR A 330 -8.30 -18.68 -6.62
N PRO A 331 -9.27 -19.06 -7.46
CA PRO A 331 -10.59 -18.40 -7.55
C PRO A 331 -11.36 -18.39 -6.22
N GLU A 332 -11.07 -19.32 -5.32
CA GLU A 332 -11.61 -19.41 -3.97
C GLU A 332 -11.29 -18.20 -3.08
N LEU A 333 -10.24 -17.44 -3.41
CA LEU A 333 -9.90 -16.18 -2.74
C LEU A 333 -10.66 -14.97 -3.29
N LYS A 334 -11.50 -15.13 -4.33
CA LYS A 334 -12.28 -14.03 -4.90
C LYS A 334 -13.36 -13.52 -3.95
N GLY A 335 -13.84 -14.38 -3.05
CA GLY A 335 -14.94 -14.09 -2.14
C GLY A 335 -16.31 -14.24 -2.81
N SER A 336 -17.22 -14.96 -2.15
CA SER A 336 -18.65 -14.78 -2.26
C SER A 336 -19.10 -14.12 -0.95
N LEU A 337 -19.51 -12.86 -0.97
CA LEU A 337 -19.99 -12.23 0.26
C LEU A 337 -21.34 -12.87 0.65
N PRO A 338 -21.53 -13.34 1.90
CA PRO A 338 -22.87 -13.51 2.43
C PRO A 338 -23.56 -12.13 2.41
N VAL A 339 -24.73 -12.08 1.79
CA VAL A 339 -25.49 -10.86 1.46
C VAL A 339 -25.77 -9.98 2.70
N GLU A 340 -25.79 -10.55 3.90
CA GLU A 340 -26.16 -9.86 5.14
C GLU A 340 -25.22 -8.73 5.59
N LYS A 341 -23.92 -8.75 5.28
CA LYS A 341 -22.98 -7.69 5.74
C LYS A 341 -22.80 -6.53 4.77
N VAL A 342 -23.32 -6.63 3.55
CA VAL A 342 -23.20 -5.56 2.54
C VAL A 342 -24.17 -4.41 2.84
N ALA A 343 -25.35 -4.71 3.39
CA ALA A 343 -26.39 -3.72 3.67
C ALA A 343 -26.05 -2.76 4.83
N ALA A 344 -25.31 -3.22 5.84
CA ALA A 344 -25.01 -2.41 7.03
C ALA A 344 -23.90 -1.35 6.81
N MET A 345 -23.08 -1.49 5.76
CA MET A 345 -21.93 -0.62 5.50
C MET A 345 -22.08 0.24 4.24
N ALA A 346 -23.13 0.01 3.44
CA ALA A 346 -23.41 0.75 2.20
C ALA A 346 -24.34 1.96 2.39
N ALA A 347 -24.84 2.21 3.61
CA ALA A 347 -25.61 3.41 3.88
C ALA A 347 -24.67 4.62 3.95
N PRO A 348 -24.71 5.58 3.01
CA PRO A 348 -24.06 6.86 3.22
C PRO A 348 -24.67 7.50 4.46
N ALA A 349 -23.84 8.03 5.36
CA ALA A 349 -24.31 8.98 6.36
C ALA A 349 -25.04 10.09 5.61
N SER A 350 -26.36 10.18 5.83
CA SER A 350 -27.21 11.20 5.22
C SER A 350 -26.59 12.58 5.46
N ALA A 351 -26.37 13.33 4.38
CA ALA A 351 -25.96 14.72 4.47
C ALA A 351 -26.92 15.49 5.40
N PRO A 352 -26.42 16.44 6.22
CA PRO A 352 -27.29 17.26 7.05
C PRO A 352 -28.27 18.01 6.15
N LYS A 353 -29.57 17.82 6.43
CA LYS A 353 -30.64 18.57 5.78
C LYS A 353 -30.48 20.03 6.19
N ASP A 354 -30.02 20.84 5.26
CA ASP A 354 -30.03 22.29 5.40
C ASP A 354 -31.50 22.73 5.41
N HIS A 355 -32.00 23.05 6.60
CA HIS A 355 -33.31 23.66 6.73
C HIS A 355 -33.20 25.11 6.26
N MET A 356 -33.39 25.31 4.95
CA MET A 356 -33.94 26.56 4.45
C MET A 356 -35.26 26.83 5.19
N ARG A 357 -35.22 27.76 6.14
CA ARG A 357 -36.39 28.49 6.61
C ARG A 357 -36.03 29.97 6.78
N ARG A 358 -36.53 30.73 5.81
CA ARG A 358 -36.83 32.17 5.77
C ARG A 358 -35.66 33.13 5.68
#